data_AF-A0ABD4K5C0-F1
#
_entry.id   AF-A0ABD4K5C0-F1
#
_cell.length_a   1.000
_cell.length_b   1.000
_cell.length_c   1.000
_cell.angle_alpha   90.00
_cell.angle_beta   90.00
_cell.angle_gamma   90.00
#
_symmetry.space_group_name_H-M   'P 1'
#
loop_
_entity.id
_entity.type
_entity.pdbx_description
1 polymer ?
#
loop_
_entity_poly.entity_id
_entity_poly.type
_entity_poly.pdbx_seq_one_letter_code
_entity_poly.pdbx_strand_id
1 'polypeptide(L)'
;HSVAEFNIAADKTLVIGNTSNDGAIDSLAGTGVIVKEGAGELVLNADNNAFTGEMSIQNGEVTLGRSDELMNVGDTHCQSDPQDCFGLMVGSTVHSEYQAELNVGNTQQTFVHSLTGFANGILNIDAGGNVTVNQGGFSGSIQGEGQLTVAQDGSYLLTGAQSMALTGDIVVEDNAVLSLAGNQADLRAMQSDPQSIVLNGGVLDLSDFTTWDGDSSYNDGLQISGSGGTVIGSN
;
A
#
# COMPACT_ATOMS: atom_id res chain seq x y z
N HIS A 1 -15.23 6.15 21.33
CA HIS A 1 -14.19 6.25 20.29
C HIS A 1 -13.05 7.07 20.83
N SER A 2 -11.86 6.45 20.92
CA SER A 2 -10.62 7.15 21.26
C SER A 2 -9.90 7.48 19.96
N VAL A 3 -9.48 8.72 19.80
CA VAL A 3 -8.71 9.19 18.63
C VAL A 3 -7.43 9.82 19.15
N ALA A 4 -6.30 9.44 18.57
CA ALA A 4 -5.01 10.09 18.77
C ALA A 4 -4.60 10.79 17.47
N GLU A 5 -4.34 12.09 17.55
CA GLU A 5 -3.89 12.90 16.42
C GLU A 5 -2.41 13.23 16.59
N PHE A 6 -1.60 12.88 15.59
CA PHE A 6 -0.23 13.31 15.45
C PHE A 6 -0.16 14.40 14.39
N ASN A 7 -0.22 15.66 14.83
CA ASN A 7 -0.04 16.82 13.96
C ASN A 7 1.40 17.32 14.06
N ILE A 8 2.24 16.92 13.10
CA ILE A 8 3.69 17.15 13.15
C ILE A 8 4.05 18.25 12.15
N ALA A 9 4.66 19.33 12.64
CA ALA A 9 5.06 20.45 11.79
C ALA A 9 6.13 20.04 10.77
N ALA A 10 6.20 20.77 9.65
CA ALA A 10 7.25 20.61 8.65
C ALA A 10 8.65 20.62 9.29
N ASP A 11 9.57 19.83 8.72
CA ASP A 11 10.95 19.67 9.20
C ASP A 11 11.06 19.20 10.66
N LYS A 12 10.05 18.48 11.16
CA LYS A 12 10.06 17.80 12.46
C LYS A 12 9.78 16.33 12.28
N THR A 13 10.37 15.55 13.18
CA THR A 13 10.19 14.11 13.29
C THR A 13 9.77 13.77 14.71
N LEU A 14 8.69 13.00 14.87
CA LEU A 14 8.36 12.30 16.11
C LEU A 14 8.75 10.84 15.96
N VAL A 15 9.50 10.29 16.90
CA VAL A 15 9.91 8.88 16.88
C VAL A 15 9.25 8.14 18.03
N ILE A 16 8.56 7.04 17.71
CA ILE A 16 8.05 6.06 18.67
C ILE A 16 8.93 4.81 18.57
N GLY A 17 9.34 4.22 19.70
CA GLY A 17 10.29 3.11 19.69
C GLY A 17 11.76 3.52 19.65
N ASN A 18 12.10 4.70 20.16
CA ASN A 18 13.51 5.08 20.28
C ASN A 18 14.16 4.38 21.48
N THR A 19 14.75 3.21 21.25
CA THR A 19 15.40 2.39 22.28
C THR A 19 16.66 3.03 22.89
N SER A 20 17.16 4.14 22.32
CA SER A 20 18.29 4.90 22.89
C SER A 20 17.85 5.93 23.94
N ASN A 21 16.54 6.12 24.12
CA ASN A 21 15.98 7.09 25.05
C ASN A 21 15.13 6.38 26.13
N ASP A 22 15.72 6.21 27.31
CA ASP A 22 15.06 5.61 28.49
C ASP A 22 13.92 6.54 28.97
N GLY A 23 12.68 6.19 28.62
CA GLY A 23 11.48 6.99 28.84
C GLY A 23 10.66 7.31 27.58
N ALA A 24 11.13 6.94 26.39
CA ALA A 24 10.34 7.03 25.16
C ALA A 24 9.15 6.03 25.20
N ILE A 25 8.07 6.36 24.46
CA ILE A 25 7.00 5.40 24.19
C ILE A 25 7.63 4.23 23.43
N ASP A 26 7.58 3.05 24.03
CA ASP A 26 8.25 1.87 23.51
C ASP A 26 7.46 1.26 22.35
N SER A 27 6.12 1.33 22.38
CA SER A 27 5.25 0.91 21.28
C SER A 27 3.83 1.50 21.39
N LEU A 28 3.08 1.40 20.30
CA LEU A 28 1.64 1.67 20.22
C LEU A 28 0.85 0.40 20.52
N ALA A 29 -0.26 0.57 21.24
CA ALA A 29 -1.19 -0.51 21.55
C ALA A 29 -2.63 0.01 21.69
N GLY A 30 -3.58 -0.90 21.52
CA GLY A 30 -5.02 -0.62 21.70
C GLY A 30 -5.79 -0.57 20.38
N THR A 31 -7.04 -0.12 20.46
CA THR A 31 -8.04 -0.26 19.39
C THR A 31 -8.62 1.09 18.92
N GLY A 32 -7.96 2.20 19.28
CA GLY A 32 -8.39 3.55 18.89
C GLY A 32 -8.01 3.88 17.45
N VAL A 33 -8.39 5.06 16.98
CA VAL A 33 -7.97 5.56 15.66
C VAL A 33 -6.74 6.44 15.83
N ILE A 34 -5.74 6.22 14.99
CA ILE A 34 -4.58 7.11 14.86
C ILE A 34 -4.72 7.93 13.58
N VAL A 35 -4.61 9.25 13.71
CA VAL A 35 -4.60 10.16 12.56
C VAL A 35 -3.26 10.89 12.52
N LYS A 36 -2.52 10.73 11.42
CA LYS A 36 -1.30 11.47 11.14
C LYS A 36 -1.61 12.64 10.20
N GLU A 37 -1.39 13.85 10.71
CA GLU A 37 -1.48 15.11 9.96
C GLU A 37 -0.19 15.93 10.12
N GLY A 38 -0.19 17.12 9.51
CA GLY A 38 0.97 18.00 9.45
C GLY A 38 2.06 17.46 8.52
N ALA A 39 2.85 18.37 7.95
CA ALA A 39 3.82 18.05 6.90
C ALA A 39 5.10 17.35 7.40
N GLY A 40 5.27 17.16 8.71
CA GLY A 40 6.42 16.44 9.28
C GLY A 40 6.26 14.93 9.27
N GLU A 41 7.23 14.25 9.89
CA GLU A 41 7.39 12.80 9.87
C GLU A 41 7.02 12.16 11.21
N LEU A 42 6.31 11.03 11.16
CA LEU A 42 6.17 10.10 12.27
C LEU A 42 6.97 8.83 11.96
N VAL A 43 8.02 8.58 12.73
CA VAL A 43 8.77 7.32 12.65
C VAL A 43 8.22 6.38 13.69
N LEU A 44 7.72 5.24 13.22
CA LEU A 44 7.50 4.07 14.06
C LEU A 44 8.77 3.22 13.96
N ASN A 45 9.34 2.85 15.09
CA ASN A 45 10.55 2.02 15.15
C ASN A 45 10.47 0.98 16.28
N ALA A 46 9.30 0.40 16.48
CA ALA A 46 9.00 -0.56 17.53
C ALA A 46 8.11 -1.72 17.04
N ASP A 47 7.91 -2.71 17.90
CA ASP A 47 6.84 -3.69 17.67
C ASP A 47 5.50 -3.07 18.10
N ASN A 48 4.70 -2.62 17.12
CA ASN A 48 3.40 -2.02 17.34
C ASN A 48 2.25 -3.00 17.04
N ASN A 49 2.50 -4.32 16.98
CA ASN A 49 1.48 -5.32 16.67
C ASN A 49 0.37 -5.41 17.73
N ALA A 50 0.56 -4.84 18.91
CA ALA A 50 -0.50 -4.70 19.91
C ALA A 50 -1.53 -3.60 19.55
N PHE A 51 -1.25 -2.77 18.55
CA PHE A 51 -2.21 -1.84 17.97
C PHE A 51 -3.05 -2.55 16.92
N THR A 52 -4.36 -2.58 17.17
CA THR A 52 -5.37 -3.27 16.34
C THR A 52 -6.50 -2.35 15.90
N GLY A 53 -6.34 -1.04 16.17
CA GLY A 53 -7.22 -0.01 15.68
C GLY A 53 -6.83 0.45 14.28
N GLU A 54 -7.48 1.50 13.80
CA GLU A 54 -7.28 2.02 12.45
C GLU A 54 -6.20 3.10 12.43
N MET A 55 -5.51 3.24 11.32
CA MET A 55 -4.55 4.32 11.12
C MET A 55 -4.85 5.06 9.80
N SER A 56 -4.84 6.38 9.85
CA SER A 56 -5.04 7.25 8.70
C SER A 56 -3.90 8.24 8.59
N ILE A 57 -3.16 8.19 7.50
CA ILE A 57 -2.11 9.14 7.14
C ILE A 57 -2.73 10.14 6.18
N GLN A 58 -3.10 11.31 6.68
CA GLN A 58 -3.74 12.34 5.86
C GLN A 58 -2.74 13.33 5.27
N ASN A 59 -1.63 13.61 5.97
CA ASN A 59 -0.59 14.53 5.49
C ASN A 59 0.78 14.19 6.10
N GLY A 60 1.85 14.52 5.36
CA GLY A 60 3.23 14.25 5.73
C GLY A 60 3.56 12.76 5.63
N GLU A 61 4.61 12.37 6.36
CA GLU A 61 5.23 11.05 6.22
C GLU A 61 5.03 10.18 7.47
N VAL A 62 4.84 8.88 7.25
CA VAL A 62 5.04 7.83 8.26
C VAL A 62 6.10 6.87 7.77
N THR A 63 7.13 6.68 8.58
CA THR A 63 8.23 5.75 8.30
C THR A 63 8.11 4.52 9.20
N LEU A 64 8.08 3.33 8.60
CA LEU A 64 8.12 2.05 9.31
C LEU A 64 9.59 1.57 9.38
N GLY A 65 10.18 1.70 10.56
CA GLY A 65 11.61 1.49 10.79
C GLY A 65 12.01 0.03 10.99
N ARG A 66 11.04 -0.88 11.14
CA ARG A 66 11.28 -2.30 11.41
C ARG A 66 10.30 -3.16 10.64
N SER A 67 10.70 -4.36 10.23
CA SER A 67 9.77 -5.32 9.62
C SER A 67 8.61 -5.67 10.55
N ASP A 68 7.44 -5.88 9.96
CA ASP A 68 6.23 -6.36 10.62
C ASP A 68 5.79 -5.47 11.79
N GLU A 69 5.87 -4.16 11.58
CA GLU A 69 5.66 -3.16 12.62
C GLU A 69 4.19 -2.92 12.95
N LEU A 70 3.30 -3.03 11.95
CA LEU A 70 1.86 -2.72 12.06
C LEU A 70 0.98 -3.85 11.50
N MET A 71 1.33 -5.12 11.71
CA MET A 71 0.64 -6.23 11.04
C MET A 71 -0.87 -6.28 11.31
N ASN A 72 -1.26 -5.93 12.54
CA ASN A 72 -2.63 -6.09 13.03
C ASN A 72 -3.47 -4.80 12.89
N VAL A 73 -2.97 -3.77 12.20
CA VAL A 73 -3.73 -2.54 12.00
C VAL A 73 -5.08 -2.84 11.32
N GLY A 74 -6.18 -2.33 11.88
CA GLY A 74 -7.55 -2.60 11.42
C GLY A 74 -8.23 -3.83 12.03
N ASP A 75 -7.51 -4.73 12.72
CA ASP A 75 -8.05 -6.02 13.20
C ASP A 75 -9.39 -5.86 13.93
N THR A 76 -9.45 -4.92 14.87
CA THR A 76 -10.67 -4.71 15.68
C THR A 76 -11.83 -4.28 14.80
N HIS A 77 -11.59 -3.36 13.85
CA HIS A 77 -12.65 -2.86 12.99
C HIS A 77 -13.12 -3.94 12.02
N CYS A 78 -12.20 -4.58 11.32
CA CYS A 78 -12.47 -5.65 10.34
C CYS A 78 -13.18 -6.87 10.94
N GLN A 79 -12.90 -7.21 12.21
CA GLN A 79 -13.64 -8.26 12.92
C GLN A 79 -15.08 -7.83 13.29
N SER A 80 -15.27 -6.55 13.60
CA SER A 80 -16.57 -6.00 14.01
C SER A 80 -17.49 -5.67 12.84
N ASP A 81 -16.91 -5.19 11.74
CA ASP A 81 -17.58 -4.82 10.50
C ASP A 81 -16.74 -5.27 9.28
N PRO A 82 -16.85 -6.55 8.89
CA PRO A 82 -16.11 -7.08 7.75
C PRO A 82 -16.48 -6.44 6.41
N GLN A 83 -17.61 -5.73 6.34
CA GLN A 83 -18.05 -5.06 5.10
C GLN A 83 -17.39 -3.70 4.91
N ASP A 84 -16.93 -3.09 6.01
CA ASP A 84 -16.30 -1.77 6.04
C ASP A 84 -14.87 -1.87 6.60
N CYS A 85 -14.16 -2.94 6.27
CA CYS A 85 -12.83 -3.21 6.83
C CYS A 85 -11.79 -2.21 6.30
N PHE A 86 -11.44 -1.21 7.12
CA PHE A 86 -10.28 -0.34 6.90
C PHE A 86 -9.16 -0.66 7.90
N GLY A 87 -7.95 -0.85 7.40
CA GLY A 87 -6.75 -1.01 8.23
C GLY A 87 -5.93 0.27 8.27
N LEU A 88 -5.12 0.43 7.23
CA LEU A 88 -4.26 1.60 7.05
C LEU A 88 -4.71 2.39 5.82
N MET A 89 -4.97 3.67 6.00
CA MET A 89 -5.29 4.60 4.92
C MET A 89 -4.12 5.55 4.67
N VAL A 90 -3.76 5.75 3.40
CA VAL A 90 -2.71 6.68 2.94
C VAL A 90 -3.32 7.68 1.97
N GLY A 91 -3.38 8.94 2.38
CA GLY A 91 -4.03 10.03 1.66
C GLY A 91 -5.46 10.27 2.14
N SER A 92 -6.18 11.13 1.41
CA SER A 92 -7.55 11.52 1.74
C SER A 92 -8.29 12.02 0.50
N THR A 93 -9.56 11.66 0.37
CA THR A 93 -10.47 12.24 -0.65
C THR A 93 -11.00 13.61 -0.27
N VAL A 94 -10.86 14.01 1.00
CA VAL A 94 -11.36 15.27 1.54
C VAL A 94 -10.30 16.38 1.42
N HIS A 95 -9.03 16.03 1.63
CA HIS A 95 -7.91 16.97 1.65
C HIS A 95 -6.95 16.75 0.46
N SER A 96 -7.43 17.04 -0.74
CA SER A 96 -6.66 16.85 -1.99
C SER A 96 -5.38 17.69 -2.08
N GLU A 97 -5.26 18.75 -1.26
CA GLU A 97 -4.09 19.60 -1.15
C GLU A 97 -2.97 19.01 -0.29
N TYR A 98 -3.27 17.96 0.50
CA TYR A 98 -2.27 17.26 1.29
C TYR A 98 -1.54 16.22 0.45
N GLN A 99 -0.35 15.85 0.91
CA GLN A 99 0.39 14.71 0.40
C GLN A 99 0.67 13.80 1.58
N ALA A 100 0.15 12.58 1.52
CA ALA A 100 0.45 11.56 2.51
C ALA A 100 1.47 10.58 1.95
N GLU A 101 2.42 10.18 2.78
CA GLU A 101 3.44 9.22 2.41
C GLU A 101 3.56 8.14 3.48
N LEU A 102 3.55 6.89 3.04
CA LEU A 102 3.93 5.73 3.82
C LEU A 102 5.27 5.22 3.28
N ASN A 103 6.31 5.35 4.10
CA ASN A 103 7.66 4.93 3.77
C ASN A 103 7.97 3.61 4.49
N VAL A 104 8.17 2.55 3.71
CA VAL A 104 8.50 1.22 4.21
C VAL A 104 10.01 0.97 4.23
N GLY A 105 10.78 1.82 3.55
CA GLY A 105 12.22 1.66 3.41
C GLY A 105 12.59 0.29 2.87
N ASN A 106 13.61 -0.33 3.45
CA ASN A 106 14.08 -1.68 3.10
C ASN A 106 13.50 -2.78 3.99
N THR A 107 12.37 -2.51 4.67
CA THR A 107 11.75 -3.45 5.60
C THR A 107 10.68 -4.31 4.93
N GLN A 108 10.30 -5.40 5.62
CA GLN A 108 9.20 -6.27 5.19
C GLN A 108 7.96 -5.89 5.98
N GLN A 109 6.87 -5.49 5.32
CA GLN A 109 5.62 -5.15 5.99
C GLN A 109 4.51 -6.04 5.46
N THR A 110 3.78 -6.66 6.37
CA THR A 110 2.56 -7.38 6.03
C THR A 110 1.37 -6.61 6.57
N PHE A 111 0.47 -6.16 5.69
CA PHE A 111 -0.83 -5.61 6.08
C PHE A 111 -1.86 -6.72 5.93
N VAL A 112 -2.24 -7.33 7.07
CA VAL A 112 -3.20 -8.44 7.11
C VAL A 112 -4.61 -7.98 6.73
N HIS A 113 -4.93 -6.71 7.00
CA HIS A 113 -6.18 -6.06 6.64
C HIS A 113 -5.99 -5.05 5.52
N SER A 114 -7.04 -4.28 5.21
CA SER A 114 -7.02 -3.35 4.09
C SER A 114 -5.91 -2.30 4.20
N LEU A 115 -5.03 -2.25 3.19
CA LEU A 115 -4.21 -1.09 2.88
C LEU A 115 -4.92 -0.29 1.78
N THR A 116 -5.27 0.95 2.07
CA THR A 116 -6.03 1.79 1.13
C THR A 116 -5.27 3.07 0.83
N GLY A 117 -4.88 3.26 -0.42
CA GLY A 117 -4.24 4.49 -0.91
C GLY A 117 -5.18 5.33 -1.76
N PHE A 118 -5.26 6.62 -1.43
CA PHE A 118 -5.98 7.61 -2.23
C PHE A 118 -5.06 8.32 -3.22
N ALA A 119 -5.62 9.11 -4.12
CA ALA A 119 -4.88 9.77 -5.21
C ALA A 119 -3.70 10.65 -4.75
N ASN A 120 -3.78 11.20 -3.54
CA ASN A 120 -2.71 11.97 -2.91
C ASN A 120 -1.91 11.17 -1.87
N GLY A 121 -1.96 9.85 -1.94
CA GLY A 121 -1.12 8.93 -1.19
C GLY A 121 0.10 8.51 -1.99
N ILE A 122 1.23 8.36 -1.32
CA ILE A 122 2.46 7.75 -1.84
C ILE A 122 2.81 6.56 -0.96
N LEU A 123 3.07 5.42 -1.59
CA LEU A 123 3.72 4.28 -0.95
C LEU A 123 5.15 4.19 -1.49
N ASN A 124 6.13 4.39 -0.61
CA ASN A 124 7.55 4.26 -0.94
C ASN A 124 8.10 2.92 -0.42
N ILE A 125 8.63 2.10 -1.33
CA ILE A 125 9.25 0.80 -1.03
C ILE A 125 10.68 0.81 -1.58
N ASP A 126 11.66 1.04 -0.72
CA ASP A 126 13.06 1.10 -1.14
C ASP A 126 13.59 -0.28 -1.54
N ALA A 127 14.73 -0.30 -2.22
CA ALA A 127 15.42 -1.52 -2.61
C ALA A 127 15.59 -2.48 -1.42
N GLY A 128 15.11 -3.71 -1.59
CA GLY A 128 15.15 -4.77 -0.58
C GLY A 128 13.98 -4.78 0.40
N GLY A 129 13.09 -3.77 0.35
CA GLY A 129 11.82 -3.78 1.05
C GLY A 129 10.75 -4.58 0.31
N ASN A 130 9.75 -5.04 1.05
CA ASN A 130 8.57 -5.72 0.51
C ASN A 130 7.33 -5.30 1.29
N VAL A 131 6.28 -4.95 0.57
CA VAL A 131 4.95 -4.73 1.14
C VAL A 131 4.05 -5.88 0.71
N THR A 132 3.57 -6.66 1.66
CA THR A 132 2.59 -7.71 1.44
C THR A 132 1.21 -7.22 1.86
N VAL A 133 0.26 -7.23 0.92
CA VAL A 133 -1.14 -6.80 1.14
C VAL A 133 -2.08 -7.99 0.96
N ASN A 134 -3.09 -8.08 1.83
CA ASN A 134 -4.16 -9.06 1.66
C ASN A 134 -5.38 -8.45 0.96
N GLN A 135 -5.76 -7.23 1.34
CA GLN A 135 -6.98 -6.58 0.84
C GLN A 135 -6.76 -5.08 0.64
N GLY A 136 -7.65 -4.45 -0.12
CA GLY A 136 -7.70 -3.00 -0.29
C GLY A 136 -7.41 -2.56 -1.71
N GLY A 137 -6.79 -1.39 -1.84
CA GLY A 137 -6.40 -0.87 -3.14
C GLY A 137 -5.70 0.47 -3.07
N PHE A 138 -4.96 0.82 -4.11
CA PHE A 138 -4.15 2.02 -4.16
C PHE A 138 -4.44 2.78 -5.46
N SER A 139 -4.82 4.05 -5.33
CA SER A 139 -5.08 4.98 -6.45
C SER A 139 -4.06 6.12 -6.55
N GLY A 140 -3.18 6.24 -5.55
CA GLY A 140 -2.05 7.17 -5.56
C GLY A 140 -0.82 6.57 -6.24
N SER A 141 0.36 7.06 -5.88
CA SER A 141 1.62 6.59 -6.44
C SER A 141 2.23 5.47 -5.59
N ILE A 142 2.70 4.41 -6.24
CA ILE A 142 3.59 3.41 -5.63
C ILE A 142 4.95 3.54 -6.31
N GLN A 143 6.01 3.69 -5.52
CA GLN A 143 7.34 4.00 -6.03
C GLN A 143 8.45 3.26 -5.28
N GLY A 144 9.63 3.24 -5.91
CA GLY A 144 10.83 2.61 -5.38
C GLY A 144 11.20 1.32 -6.12
N GLU A 145 12.29 0.69 -5.67
CA GLU A 145 12.84 -0.53 -6.27
C GLU A 145 12.43 -1.81 -5.50
N GLY A 146 11.70 -1.66 -4.40
CA GLY A 146 11.20 -2.76 -3.61
C GLY A 146 10.00 -3.46 -4.24
N GLN A 147 9.49 -4.48 -3.55
CA GLN A 147 8.43 -5.35 -4.05
C GLN A 147 7.07 -5.01 -3.43
N LEU A 148 6.01 -5.12 -4.24
CA LEU A 148 4.63 -5.21 -3.74
C LEU A 148 4.14 -6.64 -3.96
N THR A 149 3.67 -7.30 -2.91
CA THR A 149 3.15 -8.66 -2.95
C THR A 149 1.67 -8.66 -2.59
N VAL A 150 0.81 -9.22 -3.44
CA VAL A 150 -0.56 -9.59 -3.07
C VAL A 150 -0.51 -11.00 -2.48
N ALA A 151 -0.84 -11.11 -1.20
CA ALA A 151 -0.75 -12.35 -0.43
C ALA A 151 -1.70 -13.43 -0.96
N GLN A 152 -1.40 -14.70 -0.64
CA GLN A 152 -2.26 -15.84 -0.96
C GLN A 152 -3.71 -15.59 -0.50
N ASP A 153 -4.67 -15.94 -1.36
CA ASP A 153 -6.11 -15.70 -1.19
C ASP A 153 -6.51 -14.21 -1.04
N GLY A 154 -5.57 -13.29 -1.24
CA GLY A 154 -5.79 -11.85 -1.17
C GLY A 154 -6.43 -11.27 -2.45
N SER A 155 -6.95 -10.05 -2.35
CA SER A 155 -7.52 -9.31 -3.47
C SER A 155 -7.16 -7.83 -3.35
N TYR A 156 -6.43 -7.30 -4.33
CA TYR A 156 -5.97 -5.90 -4.31
C TYR A 156 -6.22 -5.19 -5.63
N LEU A 157 -6.65 -3.92 -5.55
CA LEU A 157 -6.93 -3.08 -6.71
C LEU A 157 -5.88 -1.98 -6.88
N LEU A 158 -5.26 -1.88 -8.05
CA LEU A 158 -4.42 -0.73 -8.43
C LEU A 158 -5.15 0.11 -9.47
N THR A 159 -5.24 1.43 -9.23
CA THR A 159 -5.96 2.36 -10.11
C THR A 159 -5.04 3.43 -10.68
N GLY A 160 -4.99 3.53 -12.00
CA GLY A 160 -4.20 4.52 -12.75
C GLY A 160 -2.72 4.16 -12.84
N ALA A 161 -2.02 4.69 -13.85
CA ALA A 161 -0.64 4.28 -14.15
C ALA A 161 0.35 4.49 -13.00
N GLN A 162 0.14 5.52 -12.17
CA GLN A 162 1.03 5.84 -11.05
C GLN A 162 1.00 4.81 -9.92
N SER A 163 -0.14 4.16 -9.71
CA SER A 163 -0.27 3.08 -8.71
C SER A 163 0.48 1.80 -9.14
N MET A 164 0.85 1.73 -10.42
CA MET A 164 1.57 0.60 -11.01
C MET A 164 3.01 0.97 -11.36
N ALA A 165 3.48 2.20 -11.12
CA ALA A 165 4.79 2.70 -11.55
C ALA A 165 5.97 2.22 -10.68
N LEU A 166 5.82 1.06 -10.03
CA LEU A 166 6.84 0.49 -9.16
C LEU A 166 7.99 -0.06 -10.01
N THR A 167 9.22 0.40 -9.78
CA THR A 167 10.39 -0.10 -10.52
C THR A 167 10.72 -1.55 -10.16
N GLY A 168 10.37 -1.99 -8.95
CA GLY A 168 10.45 -3.39 -8.54
C GLY A 168 9.27 -4.22 -9.00
N ASP A 169 9.25 -5.50 -8.58
CA ASP A 169 8.23 -6.45 -9.01
C ASP A 169 6.91 -6.26 -8.25
N ILE A 170 5.80 -6.48 -8.95
CA ILE A 170 4.50 -6.78 -8.34
C ILE A 170 4.30 -8.30 -8.38
N VAL A 171 4.24 -8.93 -7.22
CA VAL A 171 4.04 -10.38 -7.08
C VAL A 171 2.60 -10.68 -6.70
N VAL A 172 1.99 -11.65 -7.36
CA VAL A 172 0.63 -12.11 -7.07
C VAL A 172 0.69 -13.59 -6.71
N GLU A 173 0.49 -13.90 -5.44
CA GLU A 173 0.62 -15.25 -4.88
C GLU A 173 -0.58 -16.15 -5.25
N ASP A 174 -0.49 -17.43 -4.86
CA ASP A 174 -1.48 -18.46 -5.20
C ASP A 174 -2.92 -18.06 -4.79
N ASN A 175 -3.88 -18.24 -5.70
CA ASN A 175 -5.28 -17.83 -5.55
C ASN A 175 -5.53 -16.35 -5.22
N ALA A 176 -4.48 -15.50 -5.23
CA ALA A 176 -4.64 -14.08 -5.05
C ALA A 176 -5.14 -13.41 -6.34
N VAL A 177 -5.79 -12.26 -6.21
CA VAL A 177 -6.27 -11.45 -7.34
C VAL A 177 -5.66 -10.06 -7.29
N LEU A 178 -4.96 -9.68 -8.34
CA LEU A 178 -4.59 -8.30 -8.61
C LEU A 178 -5.49 -7.76 -9.71
N SER A 179 -6.34 -6.79 -9.39
CA SER A 179 -7.16 -6.09 -10.38
C SER A 179 -6.52 -4.76 -10.74
N LEU A 180 -6.50 -4.44 -12.04
CA LEU A 180 -6.02 -3.15 -12.54
C LEU A 180 -7.20 -2.37 -13.12
N ALA A 181 -7.29 -1.09 -12.76
CA ALA A 181 -8.26 -0.15 -13.32
C ALA A 181 -7.55 1.09 -13.87
N GLY A 182 -7.99 1.59 -15.02
CA GLY A 182 -7.34 2.73 -15.66
C GLY A 182 -7.91 3.05 -17.03
N ASN A 183 -7.57 4.24 -17.54
CA ASN A 183 -8.01 4.73 -18.84
C ASN A 183 -6.90 4.61 -19.91
N GLN A 184 -7.19 5.04 -21.14
CA GLN A 184 -6.24 4.92 -22.26
C GLN A 184 -4.91 5.68 -22.04
N ALA A 185 -4.91 6.79 -21.29
CA ALA A 185 -3.68 7.50 -20.95
C ALA A 185 -2.84 6.68 -19.97
N ASP A 186 -3.48 5.99 -19.02
CA ASP A 186 -2.80 5.09 -18.09
C ASP A 186 -2.13 3.93 -18.85
N LEU A 187 -2.88 3.30 -19.77
CA LEU A 187 -2.36 2.25 -20.64
C LEU A 187 -1.13 2.71 -21.41
N ARG A 188 -1.16 3.90 -22.05
CA ARG A 188 -0.01 4.43 -22.79
C ARG A 188 1.21 4.66 -21.90
N ALA A 189 1.00 5.10 -20.65
CA ALA A 189 2.09 5.29 -19.70
C ALA A 189 2.75 3.94 -19.37
N MET A 190 1.95 2.90 -19.10
CA MET A 190 2.46 1.55 -18.83
C MET A 190 3.14 0.92 -20.05
N GLN A 191 2.65 1.16 -21.27
CA GLN A 191 3.32 0.72 -22.49
C GLN A 191 4.68 1.41 -22.70
N SER A 192 4.82 2.66 -22.25
CA SER A 192 6.08 3.40 -22.37
C SER A 192 7.13 2.98 -21.34
N ASP A 193 6.70 2.48 -20.20
CA ASP A 193 7.54 1.97 -19.12
C ASP A 193 6.91 0.68 -18.55
N PRO A 194 7.21 -0.49 -19.15
CA PRO A 194 6.54 -1.73 -18.81
C PRO A 194 6.83 -2.24 -17.40
N GLN A 195 5.77 -2.56 -16.67
CA GLN A 195 5.85 -2.99 -15.28
C GLN A 195 6.04 -4.50 -15.16
N SER A 196 6.85 -4.95 -14.19
CA SER A 196 7.11 -6.37 -13.93
C SER A 196 6.04 -6.95 -13.01
N ILE A 197 5.21 -7.85 -13.53
CA ILE A 197 4.19 -8.58 -12.77
C ILE A 197 4.54 -10.06 -12.76
N VAL A 198 4.70 -10.65 -11.59
CA VAL A 198 5.03 -12.06 -11.38
C VAL A 198 3.81 -12.79 -10.81
N LEU A 199 3.23 -13.71 -11.58
CA LEU A 199 2.08 -14.50 -11.14
C LEU A 199 2.52 -15.89 -10.64
N ASN A 200 2.41 -16.13 -9.33
CA ASN A 200 2.75 -17.38 -8.66
C ASN A 200 1.50 -18.21 -8.34
N GLY A 201 0.66 -18.47 -9.35
CA GLY A 201 -0.65 -19.11 -9.18
C GLY A 201 -1.81 -18.13 -9.01
N GLY A 202 -1.52 -16.84 -8.89
CA GLY A 202 -2.52 -15.77 -8.80
C GLY A 202 -3.18 -15.38 -10.13
N VAL A 203 -4.15 -14.50 -10.02
CA VAL A 203 -4.94 -13.96 -11.13
C VAL A 203 -4.61 -12.47 -11.30
N LEU A 204 -4.29 -12.08 -12.53
CA LEU A 204 -4.31 -10.69 -12.95
C LEU A 204 -5.63 -10.41 -13.66
N ASP A 205 -6.43 -9.49 -13.12
CA ASP A 205 -7.70 -9.08 -13.69
C ASP A 205 -7.59 -7.71 -14.36
N LEU A 206 -7.79 -7.71 -15.68
CA LEU A 206 -7.74 -6.53 -16.53
C LEU A 206 -9.14 -6.09 -17.02
N SER A 207 -10.22 -6.66 -16.48
CA SER A 207 -11.59 -6.46 -17.00
C SER A 207 -12.04 -4.99 -16.95
N ASP A 208 -11.56 -4.24 -15.96
CA ASP A 208 -11.86 -2.80 -15.77
C ASP A 208 -10.73 -1.89 -16.27
N PHE A 209 -9.67 -2.47 -16.85
CA PHE A 209 -8.63 -1.72 -17.54
C PHE A 209 -9.09 -1.47 -18.98
N THR A 210 -8.87 -0.28 -19.55
CA THR A 210 -9.29 -0.03 -20.94
C THR A 210 -8.51 -0.93 -21.91
N THR A 211 -9.04 -2.10 -22.24
CA THR A 211 -8.34 -3.19 -22.96
C THR A 211 -8.34 -3.06 -24.49
N TRP A 212 -8.18 -1.86 -25.08
CA TRP A 212 -7.99 -1.83 -26.55
C TRP A 212 -7.42 -0.51 -27.12
N ASP A 213 -6.22 -0.55 -27.72
CA ASP A 213 -5.75 0.49 -28.66
C ASP A 213 -5.60 0.04 -30.12
N GLY A 214 -5.68 -1.26 -30.40
CA GLY A 214 -5.70 -1.81 -31.75
C GLY A 214 -4.36 -2.34 -32.24
N ASP A 215 -3.29 -2.27 -31.44
CA ASP A 215 -2.01 -2.91 -31.75
C ASP A 215 -1.81 -4.24 -31.01
N SER A 216 -1.11 -5.16 -31.67
CA SER A 216 -1.26 -6.62 -31.54
C SER A 216 -0.49 -7.31 -30.40
N SER A 217 -0.20 -6.65 -29.27
CA SER A 217 0.52 -7.28 -28.15
C SER A 217 -0.43 -7.80 -27.06
N TYR A 218 -0.40 -9.11 -26.81
CA TYR A 218 -1.22 -9.85 -25.82
C TYR A 218 -1.11 -9.34 -24.36
N ASN A 219 -0.18 -8.43 -24.07
CA ASN A 219 0.19 -8.01 -22.72
C ASN A 219 0.16 -6.50 -22.47
N ASP A 220 -0.33 -5.66 -23.39
CA ASP A 220 -0.71 -4.25 -23.13
C ASP A 220 0.27 -3.39 -22.29
N GLY A 221 1.59 -3.58 -22.46
CA GLY A 221 2.61 -2.84 -21.69
C GLY A 221 2.98 -3.46 -20.34
N LEU A 222 2.58 -4.70 -20.07
CA LEU A 222 2.93 -5.47 -18.88
C LEU A 222 3.98 -6.54 -19.20
N GLN A 223 5.00 -6.64 -18.35
CA GLN A 223 5.93 -7.76 -18.35
C GLN A 223 5.41 -8.83 -17.38
N ILE A 224 4.59 -9.73 -17.90
CA ILE A 224 4.00 -10.80 -17.09
C ILE A 224 4.92 -12.03 -17.09
N SER A 225 5.27 -12.50 -15.91
CA SER A 225 6.11 -13.69 -15.69
C SER A 225 5.55 -14.57 -14.54
N GLY A 226 6.33 -15.54 -14.06
CA GLY A 226 5.94 -16.45 -12.97
C GLY A 226 5.50 -17.84 -13.45
N SER A 227 4.84 -18.60 -12.57
CA SER A 227 4.39 -19.97 -12.84
C SER A 227 2.96 -20.19 -12.36
N GLY A 228 2.08 -20.64 -13.25
CA GLY A 228 0.72 -21.07 -12.90
C GLY A 228 -0.32 -19.95 -12.78
N GLY A 229 0.03 -18.70 -13.09
CA GLY A 229 -0.90 -17.58 -13.06
C GLY A 229 -1.90 -17.54 -14.22
N THR A 230 -3.00 -16.81 -14.01
CA THR A 230 -4.03 -16.57 -15.02
C THR A 230 -4.20 -15.07 -15.27
N VAL A 231 -4.40 -14.68 -16.53
CA VAL A 231 -4.81 -13.31 -16.89
C VAL A 231 -6.24 -13.37 -17.41
N ILE A 232 -7.11 -12.51 -16.90
CA ILE A 232 -8.51 -12.38 -17.34
C ILE A 232 -8.80 -10.93 -17.78
N GLY A 233 -9.89 -10.74 -18.54
CA GLY A 233 -10.29 -9.42 -19.03
C GLY A 233 -9.54 -8.96 -20.29
N SER A 234 -8.50 -9.65 -20.72
CA SER A 234 -7.87 -9.46 -22.03
C SER A 234 -8.75 -10.06 -23.14
N ASN A 235 -9.39 -9.23 -23.96
CA ASN A 235 -10.09 -9.67 -25.19
C ASN A 235 -9.20 -9.50 -26.42
#